data_AF-A0A6N0KUH7-F1
#
_entry.id   AF-A0A6N0KUH7-F1
#
_cell.length_a   1.000
_cell.length_b   1.000
_cell.length_c   1.000
_cell.angle_alpha   90.00
_cell.angle_beta   90.00
_cell.angle_gamma   90.00
#
_symmetry.space_group_name_H-M   'P 1'
#
loop_
_entity.id
_entity.type
_entity.pdbx_description
1 polymer ?
#
loop_
_entity_poly.entity_id
_entity_poly.type
_entity_poly.pdbx_seq_one_letter_code
_entity_poly.pdbx_strand_id
1 'polypeptide(L)' 'MDRRHFNDPHRTVRAIGAEAARKGLRVFDCPYSHPAMRASWLKGFAQEQQQQLDF' A
#
# COMPACT_ATOMS: atom_id res chain seq x y z
N MET A 1 -5.07 -12.96 -22.34
CA MET A 1 -4.14 -12.67 -21.23
C MET A 1 -3.90 -11.18 -21.20
N ASP A 2 -4.67 -10.45 -20.39
CA ASP A 2 -4.67 -8.98 -20.36
C ASP A 2 -3.39 -8.46 -19.68
N ARG A 3 -2.33 -8.26 -20.48
CA ARG A 3 -1.04 -7.70 -20.05
C ARG A 3 -1.12 -6.24 -19.61
N ARG A 4 -2.29 -5.59 -19.70
CA ARG A 4 -2.50 -4.19 -19.27
C ARG A 4 -2.65 -4.04 -17.76
N HIS A 5 -2.90 -5.12 -17.02
CA HIS A 5 -3.09 -5.08 -15.56
C HIS A 5 -1.79 -4.91 -14.75
N PHE A 6 -0.62 -5.06 -15.40
CA PHE A 6 0.69 -4.88 -14.77
C PHE A 6 1.22 -3.43 -14.81
N ASN A 7 0.53 -2.50 -15.48
CA ASN A 7 1.02 -1.14 -15.69
C ASN A 7 0.38 -0.08 -14.78
N ASP A 8 -0.13 -0.47 -13.61
CA ASP A 8 -0.55 0.49 -12.59
C ASP A 8 0.33 0.33 -11.34
N PRO A 9 1.49 1.01 -11.30
CA PRO A 9 2.39 0.95 -10.15
C PRO A 9 1.69 1.42 -8.86
N HIS A 10 0.68 2.29 -8.94
CA HIS A 10 -0.06 2.75 -7.77
C HIS A 10 -0.91 1.63 -7.15
N ARG A 11 -1.51 0.76 -7.96
CA ARG A 11 -2.27 -0.40 -7.49
C ARG A 11 -1.38 -1.41 -6.77
N THR A 12 -0.22 -1.74 -7.35
CA THR A 12 0.77 -2.63 -6.73
C THR A 12 1.29 -2.05 -5.42
N VAL A 13 1.67 -0.77 -5.42
CA VAL A 13 2.19 -0.09 -4.24
C VAL A 13 1.14 -0.01 -3.12
N ARG A 14 -0.14 0.17 -3.47
CA ARG A 14 -1.24 0.11 -2.50
C ARG A 14 -1.36 -1.27 -1.85
N ALA A 15 -1.29 -2.35 -2.64
CA ALA A 15 -1.34 -3.72 -2.11
C ALA A 15 -0.15 -4.02 -1.18
N ILE A 16 1.05 -3.52 -1.51
CA ILE A 16 2.24 -3.64 -0.65
C ILE A 16 2.02 -2.89 0.68
N GLY A 17 1.42 -1.69 0.64
CA GLY A 17 1.09 -0.92 1.85
C GLY A 17 0.08 -1.63 2.74
N ALA A 18 -0.96 -2.20 2.13
CA ALA A 18 -1.94 -3.03 2.80
C ALA A 18 -1.29 -4.24 3.51
N GLU A 19 -0.41 -4.96 2.81
CA GLU A 19 0.31 -6.09 3.41
C GLU A 19 1.25 -5.66 4.55
N ALA A 20 1.89 -4.50 4.42
CA ALA A 20 2.74 -3.95 5.47
C ALA A 20 1.95 -3.64 6.76
N ALA A 21 0.73 -3.08 6.64
CA ALA A 21 -0.15 -2.87 7.79
C ALA A 21 -0.55 -4.20 8.43
N ARG A 22 -0.90 -5.21 7.63
CA ARG A 22 -1.22 -6.55 8.13
C ARG A 22 -0.05 -7.21 8.86
N LYS A 23 1.18 -6.96 8.42
CA LYS A 23 2.42 -7.43 9.07
C LYS A 23 2.81 -6.62 10.31
N GLY A 24 2.12 -5.51 10.60
CA GLY A 24 2.46 -4.61 11.70
C GLY A 24 3.72 -3.76 11.45
N LEU A 25 4.14 -3.61 10.19
CA LEU A 25 5.23 -2.70 9.83
C LEU A 25 4.82 -1.25 10.09
N ARG A 26 5.80 -0.36 10.27
CA ARG A 26 5.51 1.04 10.60
C ARG A 26 5.53 1.87 9.32
N VAL A 27 4.72 2.93 9.30
CA VAL A 27 4.61 3.85 8.15
C VAL A 27 5.96 4.47 7.75
N PHE A 28 6.90 4.61 8.69
CA PHE A 28 8.23 5.14 8.40
C PHE A 28 9.13 4.18 7.62
N ASP A 29 8.85 2.87 7.63
CA ASP A 29 9.60 1.86 6.88
C ASP A 29 9.27 1.88 5.37
N CYS A 30 8.46 2.83 4.91
CA CYS A 30 8.09 2.96 3.51
C CYS A 30 9.34 3.21 2.64
N PRO A 31 9.67 2.30 1.70
CA PRO A 31 10.90 2.40 0.89
C PRO A 31 10.79 3.41 -0.27
N TYR A 32 9.62 4.02 -0.47
CA TYR A 32 9.36 4.90 -1.62
C TYR A 32 9.68 6.36 -1.30
N SER A 33 10.68 6.91 -1.99
CA SER A 33 11.00 8.34 -1.93
C SER A 33 10.05 9.21 -2.78
N HIS A 34 9.42 8.64 -3.81
CA HIS A 34 8.53 9.39 -4.70
C HIS A 34 7.17 9.68 -4.01
N PRO A 35 6.74 10.95 -3.89
CA PRO A 35 5.54 11.33 -3.11
C PRO A 35 4.27 10.62 -3.55
N ALA A 36 4.02 10.51 -4.87
CA ALA A 36 2.82 9.86 -5.40
C ALA A 36 2.75 8.33 -5.12
N MET A 37 3.90 7.64 -5.11
CA MET A 37 3.98 6.23 -4.75
C MET A 37 3.79 6.05 -3.25
N ARG A 38 4.46 6.88 -2.44
CA ARG A 38 4.30 6.88 -0.99
C ARG A 38 2.84 7.12 -0.58
N ALA A 39 2.15 8.08 -1.20
CA ALA A 39 0.73 8.31 -0.97
C ALA A 39 -0.14 7.08 -1.31
N SER A 40 0.19 6.38 -2.40
CA SER A 40 -0.52 5.16 -2.81
C SER A 40 -0.30 4.02 -1.82
N TRP A 41 0.93 3.89 -1.30
CA TRP A 41 1.30 2.92 -0.28
C TRP A 41 0.58 3.21 1.03
N LEU A 42 0.63 4.45 1.50
CA LEU A 42 -0.03 4.91 2.71
C LEU A 42 -1.54 4.71 2.64
N LYS A 43 -2.15 4.92 1.47
CA LYS A 43 -3.58 4.68 1.28
C LYS A 43 -3.96 3.22 1.52
N GLY A 44 -3.17 2.27 1.04
CA GLY A 44 -3.40 0.84 1.28
C GLY A 44 -3.11 0.44 2.72
N PHE A 45 -2.03 0.99 3.29
CA PHE A 45 -1.66 0.78 4.69
C PHE A 45 -2.76 1.25 5.65
N ALA A 46 -3.21 2.49 5.49
CA ALA A 46 -4.27 3.07 6.32
C ALA A 46 -5.59 2.32 6.14
N GLN A 47 -5.92 1.89 4.92
CA GLN A 47 -7.14 1.12 4.66
C GLN A 47 -7.17 -0.23 5.39
N GLU A 48 -6.05 -0.96 5.42
CA GLU A 48 -5.97 -2.21 6.20
C GLU A 48 -5.89 -1.95 7.69
N GLN A 49 -5.18 -0.90 8.12
CA GLN A 49 -5.11 -0.53 9.54
C GLN A 49 -6.48 -0.12 10.08
N GLN A 50 -7.29 0.62 9.30
CA GLN A 50 -8.67 0.95 9.67
C GLN A 50 -9.56 -0.29 9.73
N GLN A 51 -9.44 -1.22 8.78
CA GLN A 51 -10.18 -2.48 8.84
C GLN A 51 -9.79 -3.31 10.06
N GLN A 52 -8.52 -3.32 10.48
CA GLN A 52 -8.08 -4.01 11.70
C GLN A 52 -8.57 -3.34 12.99
N LEU A 53 -8.83 -2.03 12.97
CA LEU A 53 -9.35 -1.27 14.11
C LEU A 53 -10.87 -1.39 14.28
N ASP A 54 -11.59 -1.82 13.23
CA ASP A 54 -13.04 -2.01 13.20
C ASP A 54 -13.48 -3.41 13.70
N PHE A 55 -12.59 -4.13 14.39
CA PHE A 55 -12.84 -5.45 15.01
C PHE A 55 -12.94 -5.39 16.53
#